data_AF-A0A350RGC5-F1
#
_entry.id   AF-A0A350RGC5-F1
#
_cell.length_a   1.000
_cell.length_b   1.000
_cell.length_c   1.000
_cell.angle_alpha   90.00
_cell.angle_beta   90.00
_cell.angle_gamma   90.00
#
_symmetry.space_group_name_H-M   'P 1'
#
loop_
_entity.id
_entity.type
_entity.pdbx_description
1 polymer ?
#
loop_
_entity_poly.entity_id
_entity_poly.type
_entity_poly.pdbx_seq_one_letter_code
_entity_poly.pdbx_strand_id
1 'polypeptide(L)'
;MTEDPPEAPTITLTQDRDGEVVELDASQWNHDALYMALRDVLSQATPDPSIWLDHPSDEVDLILERLGFTPQRDLFRMETSIPLQQRTELTTRSFVTGRDEEEWCEVNNRAFAWHREQSGWTVELLREQQQEPWFDPEGFRIYERDGRIAAFCWTKIHPDENPVIGEVYVIAVDPDFHGLGLGRALTLAGYQHLEAAAITRAMLYVDADNTPAVNLYQDLGLEVQVVRRLYQQPDKAS
;
A
#
# COMPACT_ATOMS: atom_id res chain seq x y z
N MET A 1 -31.21 4.00 16.72
CA MET A 1 -29.91 4.07 16.02
C MET A 1 -30.00 5.26 15.10
N THR A 2 -29.46 6.39 15.53
CA THR A 2 -29.17 7.51 14.64
C THR A 2 -27.90 7.11 13.90
N GLU A 3 -28.02 6.76 12.62
CA GLU A 3 -26.87 6.77 11.72
C GLU A 3 -26.36 8.22 11.72
N ASP A 4 -25.06 8.40 11.96
CA ASP A 4 -24.43 9.69 11.72
C ASP A 4 -24.67 10.08 10.25
N PRO A 5 -24.92 11.36 9.95
CA PRO A 5 -25.08 11.79 8.57
C PRO A 5 -23.80 11.40 7.79
N PRO A 6 -23.93 10.95 6.53
CA PRO A 6 -22.75 10.62 5.72
C PRO A 6 -21.84 11.84 5.68
N GLU A 7 -20.57 11.61 5.99
CA GLU A 7 -19.55 12.65 5.97
C GLU A 7 -19.50 13.27 4.57
N ALA A 8 -19.31 14.58 4.49
CA ALA A 8 -19.28 15.26 3.21
C ALA A 8 -18.12 14.71 2.36
N PRO A 9 -18.28 14.54 1.04
CA PRO A 9 -17.20 14.08 0.18
C PRO A 9 -15.99 14.99 0.32
N THR A 10 -14.80 14.42 0.49
CA THR A 10 -13.57 15.17 0.67
C THR A 10 -12.57 14.87 -0.45
N ILE A 11 -11.77 15.89 -0.77
CA ILE A 11 -10.54 15.77 -1.55
C ILE A 11 -9.42 16.17 -0.61
N THR A 12 -8.44 15.30 -0.42
CA THR A 12 -7.31 15.52 0.48
C THR A 12 -6.07 15.86 -0.33
N LEU A 13 -5.30 16.85 0.12
CA LEU A 13 -3.95 17.08 -0.40
C LEU A 13 -2.94 16.52 0.61
N THR A 14 -2.11 15.60 0.13
CA THR A 14 -1.01 15.00 0.88
C THR A 14 0.31 15.24 0.14
N GLN A 15 1.42 14.81 0.74
CA GLN A 15 2.73 14.80 0.09
C GLN A 15 3.31 13.40 0.16
N ASP A 16 3.88 12.97 -0.95
CA ASP A 16 4.77 11.82 -1.00
C ASP A 16 6.18 12.26 -1.43
N ARG A 17 7.06 11.30 -1.68
CA ARG A 17 8.45 11.53 -2.10
C ARG A 17 8.60 12.08 -3.52
N ASP A 18 7.58 11.92 -4.37
CA ASP A 18 7.55 12.34 -5.77
C ASP A 18 6.83 13.70 -5.94
N GLY A 19 6.04 14.15 -4.95
CA GLY A 19 5.49 15.49 -4.88
C GLY A 19 4.18 15.60 -4.09
N GLU A 20 3.37 16.59 -4.46
CA GLU A 20 2.02 16.73 -3.90
C GLU A 20 1.06 15.74 -4.56
N VAL A 21 0.19 15.16 -3.74
CA VAL A 21 -0.76 14.13 -4.13
C VAL A 21 -2.16 14.59 -3.77
N VAL A 22 -3.07 14.51 -4.73
CA VAL A 22 -4.51 14.71 -4.53
C VAL A 22 -5.17 13.35 -4.38
N GLU A 23 -5.79 13.10 -3.24
CA GLU A 23 -6.48 11.84 -2.93
C GLU A 23 -7.98 12.06 -2.80
N LEU A 24 -8.77 11.20 -3.45
CA LEU A 24 -10.23 11.26 -3.40
C LEU A 24 -10.89 9.93 -3.79
N ASP A 25 -12.11 9.71 -3.28
CA ASP A 25 -12.97 8.57 -3.63
C ASP A 25 -14.09 9.02 -4.57
N ALA A 26 -14.04 8.57 -5.82
CA ALA A 26 -15.02 8.95 -6.85
C ALA A 26 -16.47 8.56 -6.49
N SER A 27 -16.67 7.50 -5.72
CA SER A 27 -18.00 6.99 -5.38
C SER A 27 -18.80 7.95 -4.48
N GLN A 28 -18.12 8.88 -3.83
CA GLN A 28 -18.71 9.89 -2.96
C GLN A 28 -19.21 11.12 -3.75
N TRP A 29 -18.89 11.22 -5.04
CA TRP A 29 -19.18 12.42 -5.83
C TRP A 29 -20.17 12.16 -6.95
N ASN A 30 -20.97 13.19 -7.24
CA ASN A 30 -21.57 13.30 -8.58
C ASN A 30 -20.56 13.98 -9.53
N HIS A 31 -20.60 13.63 -10.82
CA HIS A 31 -19.64 14.06 -11.83
C HIS A 31 -19.45 15.59 -11.93
N ASP A 32 -20.53 16.37 -11.86
CA ASP A 32 -20.44 17.83 -11.96
C ASP A 32 -19.79 18.45 -10.72
N ALA A 33 -20.16 17.97 -9.52
CA ALA A 33 -19.54 18.42 -8.27
C ALA A 33 -18.07 18.01 -8.20
N LEU A 34 -17.74 16.79 -8.65
CA LEU A 34 -16.36 16.29 -8.72
C LEU A 34 -15.49 17.19 -9.59
N TYR A 35 -15.94 17.51 -10.81
CA TYR A 35 -15.21 18.36 -11.72
C TYR A 35 -14.96 19.75 -11.12
N MET A 36 -15.97 20.35 -10.50
CA MET A 36 -15.83 21.68 -9.88
C MET A 36 -14.89 21.65 -8.68
N ALA A 37 -14.99 20.63 -7.82
CA ALA A 37 -14.12 20.46 -6.66
C ALA A 37 -12.66 20.22 -7.06
N LEU A 38 -12.42 19.33 -8.04
CA LEU A 38 -11.08 19.09 -8.58
C LEU A 38 -10.48 20.36 -9.18
N ARG A 39 -11.25 21.16 -9.93
CA ARG A 39 -10.75 22.43 -10.46
C ARG A 39 -10.34 23.42 -9.38
N ASP A 40 -11.10 23.49 -8.30
CA ASP A 40 -10.79 24.38 -7.19
C ASP A 40 -9.50 23.94 -6.47
N VAL A 41 -9.40 22.65 -6.15
CA VAL A 41 -8.22 22.05 -5.51
C VAL A 41 -6.99 22.18 -6.39
N LEU A 42 -7.07 21.81 -7.67
CA LEU A 42 -5.94 21.87 -8.61
C LEU A 42 -5.47 23.30 -8.89
N SER A 43 -6.32 24.31 -8.68
CA SER A 43 -5.91 25.72 -8.80
C SER A 43 -5.01 26.19 -7.65
N GLN A 44 -5.00 25.45 -6.54
CA GLN A 44 -4.24 25.72 -5.33
C GLN A 44 -3.05 24.77 -5.17
N ALA A 45 -3.05 23.65 -5.89
CA ALA A 45 -1.98 22.67 -5.89
C ALA A 45 -0.69 23.21 -6.54
N THR A 46 0.43 22.56 -6.21
CA THR A 46 1.71 22.67 -6.90
C THR A 46 1.60 22.28 -8.38
N PRO A 47 2.53 22.74 -9.24
CA PRO A 47 2.54 22.32 -10.63
C PRO A 47 2.70 20.80 -10.78
N ASP A 48 1.92 20.21 -11.68
CA ASP A 48 1.98 18.80 -12.05
C ASP A 48 1.79 17.81 -10.86
N PRO A 49 0.73 17.96 -10.04
CA PRO A 49 0.49 17.06 -8.91
C PRO A 49 0.10 15.66 -9.41
N SER A 50 0.24 14.64 -8.57
CA SER A 50 -0.34 13.31 -8.86
C SER A 50 -1.75 13.21 -8.28
N ILE A 51 -2.61 12.37 -8.87
CA ILE A 51 -3.96 12.10 -8.34
C ILE A 51 -4.11 10.61 -8.08
N TRP A 52 -4.43 10.23 -6.85
CA TRP A 52 -4.91 8.89 -6.50
C TRP A 52 -6.43 8.91 -6.34
N LEU A 53 -7.10 8.19 -7.23
CA LEU A 53 -8.56 8.10 -7.27
C LEU A 53 -9.03 6.70 -6.86
N ASP A 54 -9.82 6.62 -5.80
CA ASP A 54 -10.50 5.39 -5.42
C ASP A 54 -11.79 5.25 -6.23
N HIS A 55 -12.13 4.01 -6.60
CA HIS A 55 -13.33 3.66 -7.36
C HIS A 55 -13.44 4.37 -8.74
N PRO A 56 -12.41 4.27 -9.63
CA PRO A 56 -12.43 4.91 -10.94
C PRO A 56 -13.58 4.41 -11.82
N SER A 57 -14.04 5.26 -12.75
CA SER A 57 -14.98 4.91 -13.82
C SER A 57 -14.59 5.60 -15.13
N ASP A 58 -15.08 5.08 -16.26
CA ASP A 58 -14.84 5.66 -17.59
C ASP A 58 -15.30 7.14 -17.66
N GLU A 59 -16.36 7.50 -16.95
CA GLU A 59 -16.84 8.89 -16.88
C GLU A 59 -15.87 9.79 -16.12
N VAL A 60 -15.29 9.30 -15.01
CA VAL A 60 -14.31 10.07 -14.22
C VAL A 60 -12.97 10.16 -14.95
N ASP A 61 -12.57 9.12 -15.70
CA ASP A 61 -11.42 9.16 -16.60
C ASP A 61 -11.53 10.35 -17.58
N LEU A 62 -12.71 10.52 -18.21
CA LEU A 62 -12.97 11.64 -19.13
C LEU A 62 -12.96 13.01 -18.44
N ILE A 63 -13.36 13.09 -17.17
CA ILE A 63 -13.27 14.33 -16.37
C ILE A 63 -11.81 14.70 -16.16
N LEU A 64 -10.98 13.73 -15.75
CA LEU A 64 -9.56 13.94 -15.48
C LEU A 64 -8.77 14.21 -16.76
N GLU A 65 -9.13 13.58 -17.88
CA GLU A 65 -8.56 13.90 -19.20
C GLU A 65 -8.81 15.36 -19.60
N ARG A 66 -10.02 15.88 -19.37
CA ARG A 66 -10.33 17.31 -19.61
C ARG A 66 -9.55 18.26 -18.70
N LEU A 67 -9.09 17.78 -17.55
CA LEU A 67 -8.23 18.51 -16.62
C LEU A 67 -6.74 18.33 -16.95
N GLY A 68 -6.40 17.58 -18.01
CA GLY A 68 -5.04 17.39 -18.49
C GLY A 68 -4.29 16.23 -17.83
N PHE A 69 -5.01 15.30 -17.20
CA PHE A 69 -4.45 14.12 -16.54
C PHE A 69 -4.68 12.87 -17.37
N THR A 70 -3.76 11.91 -17.27
CA THR A 70 -3.90 10.61 -17.94
C THR A 70 -3.71 9.48 -16.93
N PRO A 71 -4.50 8.39 -17.03
CA PRO A 71 -4.36 7.25 -16.14
C PRO A 71 -3.01 6.56 -16.37
N GLN A 72 -2.35 6.18 -15.29
CA GLN A 72 -1.02 5.56 -15.32
C GLN A 72 -1.09 4.08 -14.95
N ARG A 73 -1.53 3.78 -13.73
CA ARG A 73 -1.60 2.43 -13.20
C ARG A 73 -2.73 2.29 -12.19
N ASP A 74 -3.18 1.06 -12.02
CA ASP A 74 -4.14 0.68 -11.00
C ASP A 74 -3.43 -0.06 -9.86
N LEU A 75 -3.80 0.28 -8.64
CA LEU A 75 -3.38 -0.35 -7.40
C LEU A 75 -4.61 -0.96 -6.74
N PHE A 76 -4.59 -2.26 -6.52
CA PHE A 76 -5.68 -2.96 -5.83
C PHE A 76 -5.46 -2.91 -4.33
N ARG A 77 -6.47 -2.41 -3.59
CA ARG A 77 -6.65 -2.73 -2.18
C ARG A 77 -7.36 -4.08 -2.10
N MET A 78 -6.65 -5.08 -1.63
CA MET A 78 -7.21 -6.41 -1.42
C MET A 78 -7.43 -6.65 0.06
N GLU A 79 -8.57 -7.25 0.42
CA GLU A 79 -8.93 -7.48 1.81
C GLU A 79 -9.45 -8.89 2.06
N THR A 80 -9.40 -9.31 3.33
CA THR A 80 -9.96 -10.57 3.80
C THR A 80 -10.27 -10.52 5.30
N SER A 81 -11.03 -11.50 5.78
CA SER A 81 -11.20 -11.75 7.21
C SER A 81 -10.09 -12.69 7.70
N ILE A 82 -9.55 -12.42 8.89
CA ILE A 82 -8.57 -13.28 9.56
C ILE A 82 -9.18 -13.80 10.89
N PRO A 83 -8.86 -15.02 11.35
CA PRO A 83 -7.78 -15.90 10.88
C PRO A 83 -8.03 -16.52 9.50
N LEU A 84 -6.97 -16.63 8.71
CA LEU A 84 -7.00 -17.44 7.49
C LEU A 84 -7.01 -18.93 7.84
N GLN A 85 -7.69 -19.74 7.00
CA GLN A 85 -7.65 -21.20 7.11
C GLN A 85 -6.24 -21.76 6.88
N GLN A 86 -5.50 -21.12 5.99
CA GLN A 86 -4.14 -21.49 5.66
C GLN A 86 -3.17 -20.90 6.67
N ARG A 87 -2.12 -21.65 7.01
CA ARG A 87 -1.12 -21.27 8.02
C ARG A 87 0.28 -21.56 7.49
N THR A 88 1.26 -20.91 8.07
CA THR A 88 2.68 -21.23 7.87
C THR A 88 3.34 -21.65 9.18
N GLU A 89 4.33 -22.53 9.05
CA GLU A 89 5.27 -22.90 10.12
C GLU A 89 6.60 -22.14 9.96
N LEU A 90 6.68 -21.20 9.01
CA LEU A 90 7.87 -20.40 8.77
C LEU A 90 8.22 -19.61 10.03
N THR A 91 9.34 -19.97 10.65
CA THR A 91 9.84 -19.25 11.82
C THR A 91 10.44 -17.92 11.37
N THR A 92 9.93 -16.83 11.94
CA THR A 92 10.43 -15.48 11.74
C THR A 92 10.82 -14.88 13.08
N ARG A 93 11.77 -13.95 13.06
CA ARG A 93 12.07 -13.08 14.21
C ARG A 93 11.52 -11.68 13.99
N SER A 94 11.38 -10.91 15.06
CA SER A 94 11.10 -9.48 14.97
C SER A 94 12.30 -8.73 14.40
N PHE A 95 12.05 -7.58 13.79
CA PHE A 95 13.06 -6.61 13.39
C PHE A 95 13.74 -6.04 14.65
N VAL A 96 15.04 -5.78 14.57
CA VAL A 96 15.83 -5.21 15.65
C VAL A 96 16.29 -3.80 15.28
N THR A 97 15.64 -2.80 15.89
CA THR A 97 15.98 -1.39 15.73
C THR A 97 17.42 -1.10 16.17
N GLY A 98 18.13 -0.34 15.35
CA GLY A 98 19.55 0.00 15.50
C GLY A 98 20.52 -1.08 15.02
N ARG A 99 20.03 -2.17 14.43
CA ARG A 99 20.84 -3.29 13.93
C ARG A 99 20.48 -3.70 12.50
N ASP A 100 19.19 -3.86 12.23
CA ASP A 100 18.73 -4.50 10.99
C ASP A 100 18.51 -3.49 9.83
N GLU A 101 18.60 -2.18 10.06
CA GLU A 101 18.23 -1.15 9.07
C GLU A 101 19.04 -1.22 7.77
N GLU A 102 20.36 -1.37 7.88
CA GLU A 102 21.26 -1.36 6.72
C GLU A 102 20.99 -2.56 5.81
N GLU A 103 20.98 -3.77 6.39
CA GLU A 103 20.71 -5.01 5.67
C GLU A 103 19.28 -5.06 5.11
N TRP A 104 18.29 -4.55 5.87
CA TRP A 104 16.93 -4.47 5.38
C TRP A 104 16.82 -3.56 4.16
N CYS A 105 17.47 -2.38 4.17
CA CYS A 105 17.46 -1.47 3.02
C CYS A 105 18.07 -2.13 1.79
N GLU A 106 19.17 -2.88 1.94
CA GLU A 106 19.79 -3.64 0.85
C GLU A 106 18.82 -4.66 0.24
N VAL A 107 18.18 -5.48 1.07
CA VAL A 107 17.21 -6.50 0.63
C VAL A 107 15.99 -5.85 -0.03
N ASN A 108 15.43 -4.81 0.57
CA ASN A 108 14.28 -4.09 0.03
C ASN A 108 14.60 -3.50 -1.35
N ASN A 109 15.72 -2.78 -1.46
CA ASN A 109 16.13 -2.14 -2.71
C ASN A 109 16.45 -3.15 -3.81
N ARG A 110 16.99 -4.32 -3.46
CA ARG A 110 17.21 -5.41 -4.43
C ARG A 110 15.90 -6.05 -4.88
N ALA A 111 14.99 -6.33 -3.97
CA ALA A 111 13.70 -6.96 -4.28
C ALA A 111 12.81 -6.04 -5.13
N PHE A 112 12.87 -4.73 -4.87
CA PHE A 112 12.09 -3.70 -5.55
C PHE A 112 12.89 -2.87 -6.55
N ALA A 113 14.05 -3.33 -7.05
CA ALA A 113 14.92 -2.54 -7.92
C ALA A 113 14.25 -1.97 -9.19
N TRP A 114 13.12 -2.55 -9.60
CA TRP A 114 12.28 -2.14 -10.74
C TRP A 114 11.10 -1.23 -10.35
N HIS A 115 10.77 -1.13 -9.06
CA HIS A 115 9.60 -0.42 -8.55
C HIS A 115 9.96 1.03 -8.26
N ARG A 116 9.26 1.98 -8.88
CA ARG A 116 9.51 3.41 -8.66
C ARG A 116 9.38 3.75 -7.17
N GLU A 117 8.25 3.41 -6.56
CA GLU A 117 7.90 3.77 -5.17
C GLU A 117 8.62 3.03 -4.04
N GLN A 118 8.90 1.72 -4.22
CA GLN A 118 9.48 0.90 -3.16
C GLN A 118 10.98 0.68 -3.29
N SER A 119 11.61 1.15 -4.37
CA SER A 119 13.08 1.24 -4.44
C SER A 119 13.61 2.52 -3.80
N GLY A 120 14.89 2.50 -3.42
CA GLY A 120 15.62 3.68 -2.98
C GLY A 120 15.46 4.00 -1.49
N TRP A 121 15.01 3.04 -0.68
CA TRP A 121 14.98 3.19 0.77
C TRP A 121 16.39 3.40 1.31
N THR A 122 16.55 4.43 2.13
CA THR A 122 17.74 4.69 2.91
C THR A 122 17.50 4.36 4.37
N VAL A 123 18.58 4.21 5.14
CA VAL A 123 18.49 4.01 6.59
C VAL A 123 17.81 5.22 7.26
N GLU A 124 18.03 6.42 6.73
CA GLU A 124 17.39 7.65 7.21
C GLU A 124 15.88 7.61 7.01
N LEU A 125 15.40 7.27 5.80
CA LEU A 125 13.97 7.13 5.52
C LEU A 125 13.32 6.03 6.38
N LEU A 126 14.01 4.91 6.56
CA LEU A 126 13.53 3.87 7.47
C LEU A 126 13.42 4.38 8.91
N ARG A 127 14.41 5.13 9.39
CA ARG A 127 14.37 5.71 10.75
C ARG A 127 13.25 6.72 10.94
N GLU A 128 12.91 7.49 9.90
CA GLU A 128 11.74 8.37 9.92
C GLU A 128 10.46 7.55 10.10
N GLN A 129 10.28 6.48 9.31
CA GLN A 129 9.14 5.58 9.44
C GLN A 129 9.10 4.84 10.79
N GLN A 130 10.25 4.57 11.41
CA GLN A 130 10.34 4.03 12.77
C GLN A 130 9.88 5.01 13.86
N GLN A 131 9.77 6.31 13.57
CA GLN A 131 9.21 7.31 14.50
C GLN A 131 7.69 7.41 14.43
N GLU A 132 7.07 6.80 13.42
CA GLU A 132 5.63 6.87 13.26
C GLU A 132 4.89 6.11 14.38
N PRO A 133 3.73 6.61 14.87
CA PRO A 133 3.00 5.99 15.97
C PRO A 133 2.54 4.56 15.71
N TRP A 134 2.42 4.17 14.44
CA TRP A 134 2.01 2.83 14.02
C TRP A 134 3.18 1.84 13.94
N PHE A 135 4.44 2.30 14.05
CA PHE A 135 5.60 1.43 13.97
C PHE A 135 5.63 0.43 15.13
N ASP A 136 5.67 -0.86 14.79
CA ASP A 136 5.87 -1.94 15.74
C ASP A 136 6.95 -2.90 15.20
N PRO A 137 8.12 -3.04 15.88
CA PRO A 137 9.15 -3.98 15.47
C PRO A 137 8.69 -5.44 15.57
N GLU A 138 7.70 -5.77 16.41
CA GLU A 138 7.14 -7.12 16.50
C GLU A 138 6.30 -7.49 15.27
N GLY A 139 5.61 -6.52 14.69
CA GLY A 139 4.92 -6.63 13.40
C GLY A 139 5.84 -6.65 12.18
N PHE A 140 7.13 -6.40 12.38
CA PHE A 140 8.13 -6.45 11.32
C PHE A 140 8.84 -7.81 11.31
N ARG A 141 8.27 -8.75 10.56
CA ARG A 141 8.68 -10.15 10.55
C ARG A 141 9.85 -10.38 9.59
N ILE A 142 10.98 -10.82 10.12
CA ILE A 142 12.21 -11.12 9.37
C ILE A 142 12.41 -12.63 9.28
N TYR A 143 12.64 -13.12 8.05
CA TYR A 143 13.12 -14.46 7.79
C TYR A 143 14.60 -14.42 7.41
N GLU A 144 15.42 -15.11 8.22
CA GLU A 144 16.85 -15.23 7.98
C GLU A 144 17.19 -16.57 7.34
N ARG A 145 18.18 -16.55 6.45
CA ARG A 145 18.77 -17.74 5.86
C ARG A 145 20.23 -17.48 5.56
N ASP A 146 21.09 -18.46 5.81
CA ASP A 146 22.54 -18.38 5.57
C ASP A 146 23.20 -17.18 6.29
N GLY A 147 22.66 -16.80 7.45
CA GLY A 147 23.18 -15.71 8.28
C GLY A 147 22.82 -14.30 7.81
N ARG A 148 21.89 -14.16 6.86
CA ARG A 148 21.40 -12.86 6.34
C ARG A 148 19.88 -12.82 6.22
N ILE A 149 19.31 -11.63 6.12
CA ILE A 149 17.91 -11.40 5.79
C ILE A 149 17.66 -11.95 4.39
N ALA A 150 16.79 -12.95 4.30
CA ALA A 150 16.38 -13.54 3.03
C ALA A 150 15.06 -12.97 2.54
N ALA A 151 14.17 -12.62 3.46
CA ALA A 151 12.86 -12.06 3.16
C ALA A 151 12.23 -11.43 4.42
N PHE A 152 11.24 -10.57 4.23
CA PHE A 152 10.53 -9.92 5.34
C PHE A 152 9.06 -9.65 5.01
N CYS A 153 8.26 -9.45 6.06
CA CYS A 153 6.90 -8.94 6.02
C CYS A 153 6.72 -7.91 7.13
N TRP A 154 6.56 -6.65 6.78
CA TRP A 154 6.26 -5.55 7.68
C TRP A 154 4.77 -5.32 7.73
N THR A 155 4.15 -5.50 8.90
CA THR A 155 2.73 -5.23 9.10
C THR A 155 2.48 -3.85 9.71
N LYS A 156 1.30 -3.29 9.44
CA LYS A 156 0.80 -2.04 10.04
C LYS A 156 -0.62 -2.26 10.56
N ILE A 157 -1.01 -1.57 11.63
CA ILE A 157 -2.39 -1.58 12.14
C ILE A 157 -2.97 -0.18 11.95
N HIS A 158 -4.19 -0.11 11.42
CA HIS A 158 -4.94 1.13 11.23
C HIS A 158 -6.07 1.21 12.26
N PRO A 159 -5.85 1.84 13.43
CA PRO A 159 -6.83 1.88 14.52
C PRO A 159 -8.03 2.78 14.22
N ASP A 160 -7.89 3.72 13.28
CA ASP A 160 -8.92 4.69 12.93
C ASP A 160 -9.94 4.15 11.91
N GLU A 161 -9.65 3.00 11.30
CA GLU A 161 -10.59 2.27 10.44
C GLU A 161 -11.63 1.53 11.29
N ASN A 162 -12.87 1.46 10.80
CA ASN A 162 -13.97 0.81 11.53
C ASN A 162 -14.62 -0.31 10.70
N PRO A 163 -14.41 -1.60 11.07
CA PRO A 163 -13.57 -2.07 12.17
C PRO A 163 -12.07 -1.94 11.88
N VAL A 164 -11.26 -1.94 12.95
CA VAL A 164 -9.79 -1.89 12.88
C VAL A 164 -9.26 -2.91 11.89
N ILE A 165 -8.37 -2.47 10.99
CA ILE A 165 -7.80 -3.31 9.94
C ILE A 165 -6.28 -3.39 10.06
N GLY A 166 -5.76 -4.61 9.92
CA GLY A 166 -4.32 -4.85 9.79
C GLY A 166 -3.89 -4.82 8.34
N GLU A 167 -2.64 -4.48 8.07
CA GLU A 167 -2.08 -4.39 6.73
C GLU A 167 -0.80 -5.22 6.65
N VAL A 168 -0.62 -5.97 5.57
CA VAL A 168 0.72 -6.37 5.10
C VAL A 168 1.26 -5.20 4.29
N TYR A 169 2.02 -4.33 4.97
CA TYR A 169 2.41 -3.02 4.46
C TYR A 169 3.53 -3.12 3.44
N VAL A 170 4.60 -3.84 3.77
CA VAL A 170 5.67 -4.16 2.80
C VAL A 170 6.08 -5.61 2.97
N ILE A 171 6.11 -6.35 1.87
CA ILE A 171 6.58 -7.72 1.82
C ILE A 171 7.58 -7.89 0.69
N ALA A 172 8.72 -8.49 0.98
CA ALA A 172 9.76 -8.70 -0.02
C ALA A 172 10.54 -9.99 0.24
N VAL A 173 11.04 -10.55 -0.85
CA VAL A 173 12.00 -11.67 -0.84
C VAL A 173 13.22 -11.20 -1.62
N ASP A 174 14.41 -11.36 -1.06
CA ASP A 174 15.65 -11.06 -1.79
C ASP A 174 15.72 -11.95 -3.05
N PRO A 175 16.13 -11.40 -4.21
CA PRO A 175 16.23 -12.15 -5.47
C PRO A 175 16.99 -13.48 -5.38
N ASP A 176 17.99 -13.60 -4.51
CA ASP A 176 18.77 -14.83 -4.35
C ASP A 176 17.95 -15.98 -3.74
N PHE A 177 16.81 -15.69 -3.12
CA PHE A 177 15.91 -16.66 -2.47
C PHE A 177 14.53 -16.76 -3.12
N HIS A 178 14.38 -16.26 -4.36
CA HIS A 178 13.14 -16.40 -5.14
C HIS A 178 12.84 -17.86 -5.50
N GLY A 179 11.57 -18.14 -5.79
CA GLY A 179 11.13 -19.49 -6.18
C GLY A 179 11.00 -20.50 -5.03
N LEU A 180 11.21 -20.07 -3.78
CA LEU A 180 11.14 -20.92 -2.58
C LEU A 180 9.80 -20.87 -1.84
N GLY A 181 8.79 -20.19 -2.41
CA GLY A 181 7.48 -20.00 -1.78
C GLY A 181 7.48 -19.03 -0.59
N LEU A 182 8.56 -18.28 -0.38
CA LEU A 182 8.72 -17.37 0.76
C LEU A 182 7.70 -16.23 0.79
N GLY A 183 7.27 -15.70 -0.36
CA GLY A 183 6.24 -14.66 -0.41
C GLY A 183 4.95 -15.11 0.26
N ARG A 184 4.40 -16.26 -0.16
CA ARG A 184 3.21 -16.86 0.47
C ARG A 184 3.41 -17.09 1.97
N ALA A 185 4.53 -17.72 2.33
CA ALA A 185 4.81 -18.08 3.71
C ALA A 185 4.92 -16.84 4.61
N LEU A 186 5.51 -15.76 4.12
CA LEU A 186 5.63 -14.50 4.87
C LEU A 186 4.32 -13.72 4.96
N THR A 187 3.50 -13.70 3.90
CA THR A 187 2.15 -13.12 3.98
C THR A 187 1.34 -13.82 5.07
N LEU A 188 1.37 -15.16 5.12
CA LEU A 188 0.72 -15.94 6.17
C LEU A 188 1.30 -15.62 7.56
N ALA A 189 2.62 -15.49 7.68
CA ALA A 189 3.26 -15.13 8.94
C ALA A 189 2.82 -13.73 9.43
N GLY A 190 2.70 -12.76 8.52
CA GLY A 190 2.18 -11.42 8.82
C GLY A 190 0.74 -11.45 9.32
N TYR A 191 -0.14 -12.20 8.64
CA TYR A 191 -1.53 -12.33 9.10
C TYR A 191 -1.68 -13.12 10.40
N GLN A 192 -0.83 -14.13 10.65
CA GLN A 192 -0.78 -14.83 11.93
C GLN A 192 -0.33 -13.90 13.07
N HIS A 193 0.58 -12.96 12.80
CA HIS A 193 0.95 -11.91 13.76
C HIS A 193 -0.23 -10.96 14.04
N LEU A 194 -0.90 -10.47 13.00
CA LEU A 194 -2.08 -9.60 13.14
C LEU A 194 -3.23 -10.31 13.89
N GLU A 195 -3.46 -11.59 13.63
CA GLU A 195 -4.42 -12.44 14.36
C GLU A 195 -4.07 -12.51 15.85
N ALA A 196 -2.79 -12.69 16.18
CA ALA A 196 -2.34 -12.71 17.57
C ALA A 196 -2.56 -11.37 18.30
N ALA A 197 -2.59 -10.27 17.56
CA ALA A 197 -2.99 -8.94 18.03
C ALA A 197 -4.52 -8.71 18.06
N ALA A 198 -5.32 -9.78 17.92
CA ALA A 198 -6.80 -9.75 17.90
C ALA A 198 -7.42 -8.94 16.76
N ILE A 199 -6.67 -8.70 15.68
CA ILE A 199 -7.20 -8.12 14.45
C ILE A 199 -8.02 -9.17 13.71
N THR A 200 -9.16 -8.77 13.14
CA THR A 200 -10.11 -9.68 12.46
C THR A 200 -10.29 -9.39 10.98
N ARG A 201 -9.79 -8.25 10.49
CA ARG A 201 -9.73 -7.90 9.08
C ARG A 201 -8.32 -7.52 8.69
N ALA A 202 -7.91 -7.92 7.51
CA ALA A 202 -6.61 -7.55 6.99
C ALA A 202 -6.70 -7.11 5.54
N MET A 203 -5.75 -6.26 5.15
CA MET A 203 -5.63 -5.72 3.80
C MET A 203 -4.18 -5.69 3.32
N LEU A 204 -4.02 -5.42 2.04
CA LEU A 204 -2.76 -5.03 1.40
C LEU A 204 -3.04 -4.21 0.16
N TYR A 205 -1.99 -3.54 -0.33
CA TYR A 205 -1.97 -2.94 -1.65
C TYR A 205 -1.06 -3.72 -2.60
N VAL A 206 -1.49 -3.88 -3.85
CA VAL A 206 -0.71 -4.54 -4.89
C VAL A 206 -0.99 -3.92 -6.25
N ASP A 207 0.05 -3.72 -7.06
CA ASP A 207 -0.12 -3.28 -8.44
C ASP A 207 -1.00 -4.27 -9.22
N ALA A 208 -1.97 -3.73 -9.98
CA ALA A 208 -2.90 -4.53 -10.77
C ALA A 208 -2.21 -5.36 -11.86
N ASP A 209 -1.07 -4.90 -12.36
CA ASP A 209 -0.27 -5.60 -13.37
C ASP A 209 0.63 -6.70 -12.79
N ASN A 210 0.82 -6.73 -11.46
CA ASN A 210 1.55 -7.78 -10.74
C ASN A 210 0.68 -9.03 -10.58
N THR A 211 0.35 -9.63 -11.73
CA THR A 211 -0.50 -10.82 -11.84
C THR A 211 -0.03 -11.97 -10.93
N PRO A 212 1.28 -12.27 -10.76
CA PRO A 212 1.73 -13.28 -9.82
C PRO A 212 1.36 -13.00 -8.36
N ALA A 213 1.52 -11.75 -7.89
CA ALA A 213 1.16 -11.37 -6.53
C ALA A 213 -0.37 -11.33 -6.34
N VAL A 214 -1.11 -10.78 -7.30
CA VAL A 214 -2.58 -10.77 -7.28
C VAL A 214 -3.13 -12.19 -7.16
N ASN A 215 -2.66 -13.13 -8.00
CA ASN A 215 -3.09 -14.53 -7.94
C ASN A 215 -2.72 -15.18 -6.59
N LEU A 216 -1.53 -14.90 -6.06
CA LEU A 216 -1.13 -15.38 -4.74
C LEU A 216 -2.11 -14.93 -3.65
N TYR A 217 -2.51 -13.66 -3.65
CA TYR A 217 -3.42 -13.13 -2.64
C TYR A 217 -4.85 -13.64 -2.80
N GLN A 218 -5.33 -13.80 -4.04
CA GLN A 218 -6.60 -14.47 -4.32
C GLN A 218 -6.60 -15.92 -3.81
N ASP A 219 -5.51 -16.67 -4.02
CA ASP A 219 -5.34 -18.04 -3.51
C ASP A 219 -5.30 -18.12 -1.97
N LEU A 220 -4.99 -17.02 -1.30
CA LEU A 220 -5.05 -16.89 0.16
C LEU A 220 -6.44 -16.50 0.67
N GLY A 221 -7.37 -16.15 -0.23
CA GLY A 221 -8.73 -15.75 0.09
C GLY A 221 -8.92 -14.23 0.22
N LEU A 222 -8.02 -13.43 -0.36
CA LEU A 222 -8.23 -11.99 -0.47
C LEU A 222 -9.03 -11.65 -1.73
N GLU A 223 -9.86 -10.62 -1.60
CA GLU A 223 -10.67 -10.09 -2.69
C GLU A 223 -10.34 -8.62 -2.91
N VAL A 224 -10.34 -8.17 -4.17
CA VAL A 224 -10.20 -6.75 -4.50
C VAL A 224 -11.44 -6.02 -3.98
N GLN A 225 -11.25 -5.11 -3.02
CA GLN A 225 -12.33 -4.28 -2.47
C GLN A 225 -12.33 -2.90 -3.13
N VAL A 226 -11.15 -2.32 -3.36
CA VAL A 226 -10.98 -1.00 -3.97
C VAL A 226 -9.96 -1.08 -5.10
N VAL A 227 -10.31 -0.49 -6.23
CA VAL A 227 -9.32 -0.13 -7.27
C VAL A 227 -8.97 1.33 -7.04
N ARG A 228 -7.69 1.61 -6.83
CA ARG A 228 -7.13 2.97 -6.79
C ARG A 228 -6.41 3.21 -8.10
N ARG A 229 -6.65 4.33 -8.77
CA ARG A 229 -6.01 4.68 -10.03
C ARG A 229 -5.14 5.91 -9.87
N LEU A 230 -3.89 5.79 -10.29
CA LEU A 230 -2.96 6.92 -10.36
C LEU A 230 -3.17 7.66 -11.68
N TYR A 231 -3.29 8.99 -11.58
CA TYR A 231 -3.23 9.88 -12.73
C TYR A 231 -2.11 10.89 -12.56
N GLN A 232 -1.49 11.23 -13.69
CA GLN A 232 -0.45 12.24 -13.76
C GLN A 232 -0.65 13.08 -15.01
N GLN A 233 -0.17 14.33 -14.96
CA GLN A 233 -0.06 15.14 -16.17
C GLN A 233 1.08 14.57 -17.03
N PRO A 234 0.92 14.50 -18.35
CA PRO A 234 1.99 14.06 -19.22
C PRO A 234 3.19 14.99 -19.07
N ASP A 235 4.41 14.42 -19.06
CA ASP A 235 5.64 15.20 -19.10
C ASP A 235 5.54 16.22 -20.24
N LYS A 236 5.72 17.50 -19.91
CA LYS A 236 5.85 18.56 -20.93
C LYS A 236 7.10 18.22 -21.72
N ALA A 237 6.94 17.60 -22.90
CA ALA A 237 8.04 17.30 -23.79
C ALA A 237 8.90 18.56 -23.96
N SER A 238 10.14 18.50 -23.47
CA SER A 238 11.13 19.58 -23.56
C SER A 238 11.57 19.79 -25.00
#